data_AF-A0A7U9GI04-F1
#
_entry.id   AF-A0A7U9GI04-F1
#
_cell.length_a   1.000
_cell.length_b   1.000
_cell.length_c   1.000
_cell.angle_alpha   90.00
_cell.angle_beta   90.00
_cell.angle_gamma   90.00
#
_symmetry.space_group_name_H-M   'P 1'
#
loop_
_entity.id
_entity.type
_entity.pdbx_description
1 polymer ?
#
loop_
_entity_poly.entity_id
_entity_poly.type
_entity_poly.pdbx_seq_one_letter_code
_entity_poly.pdbx_strand_id
1 'polypeptide(L)' 'MVRTYIKRVVKAISTGDHAKAMEEFKAMQPVVDRIADKDVLSKKKAARLKSRLNKRIKALAA' A
#
# COMPACT_ATOMS: atom_id res chain seq x y z
N MET A 1 2.19 -7.58 -11.37
CA MET A 1 1.90 -6.13 -11.25
C MET A 1 1.61 -5.64 -9.83
N VAL A 2 0.91 -6.37 -8.95
CA VAL A 2 0.63 -5.94 -7.56
C VAL A 2 1.89 -5.58 -6.76
N ARG A 3 2.94 -6.39 -6.88
CA ARG A 3 4.22 -6.16 -6.20
C ARG A 3 4.85 -4.80 -6.55
N THR A 4 4.64 -4.31 -7.78
CA THR A 4 5.19 -3.04 -8.25
C THR A 4 4.54 -1.85 -7.54
N TYR A 5 3.21 -1.86 -7.40
CA TYR A 5 2.47 -0.81 -6.66
C TYR A 5 2.88 -0.79 -5.18
N ILE A 6 3.03 -1.97 -4.57
CA ILE A 6 3.52 -2.06 -3.19
C ILE A 6 4.94 -1.48 -3.07
N LYS A 7 5.83 -1.80 -4.02
CA LYS A 7 7.21 -1.28 -4.04
C LYS A 7 7.25 0.25 -4.22
N ARG A 8 6.36 0.83 -5.03
CA ARG A 8 6.23 2.29 -5.20
C ARG A 8 5.86 2.98 -3.87
N VAL A 9 4.86 2.46 -3.17
CA VAL A 9 4.46 2.98 -1.84
C VAL A 9 5.61 2.88 -0.84
N VAL A 10 6.30 1.73 -0.78
CA VAL A 10 7.44 1.55 0.12
C VAL A 10 8.58 2.51 -0.22
N LYS A 11 8.85 2.76 -1.51
CA LYS A 11 9.84 3.75 -1.95
C LYS A 11 9.43 5.16 -1.53
N ALA A 12 8.17 5.55 -1.72
CA ALA A 12 7.66 6.86 -1.33
C ALA A 12 7.73 7.07 0.20
N ILE A 13 7.43 6.03 0.98
CA ILE A 13 7.60 6.06 2.44
C ILE A 13 9.08 6.24 2.81
N SER A 14 9.99 5.55 2.11
CA SER A 14 11.43 5.67 2.37
C SER A 14 12.01 7.04 2.02
N THR A 15 11.39 7.77 1.08
CA THR A 15 11.81 9.13 0.71
C THR A 15 11.28 10.21 1.65
N GLY A 16 10.43 9.87 2.62
CA GLY A 16 9.90 10.81 3.61
C GLY A 16 8.78 11.73 3.11
N ASP A 17 8.35 11.60 1.85
CA ASP A 17 7.31 12.42 1.25
C ASP A 17 5.91 11.85 1.55
N HIS A 18 5.24 12.45 2.53
CA HIS A 18 3.91 12.01 2.97
C HIS A 18 2.84 12.16 1.87
N ALA A 19 2.84 13.27 1.13
CA ALA A 19 1.84 13.54 0.10
C ALA A 19 1.93 12.50 -1.02
N LYS A 20 3.16 12.26 -1.50
CA LYS A 20 3.43 11.25 -2.52
C LYS A 20 3.14 9.83 -2.04
N ALA A 21 3.45 9.51 -0.78
CA ALA A 21 3.14 8.21 -0.21
C ALA A 21 1.62 7.97 -0.12
N MET A 22 0.83 9.00 0.19
CA MET A 22 -0.63 8.92 0.26
C MET A 22 -1.26 8.73 -1.13
N GLU A 23 -0.77 9.43 -2.15
CA GLU A 23 -1.23 9.27 -3.54
C GLU A 23 -0.96 7.86 -4.08
N GLU A 24 0.27 7.38 -3.92
CA GLU A 24 0.67 6.03 -4.32
C GLU A 24 -0.12 4.96 -3.56
N PHE A 25 -0.42 5.21 -2.28
CA PHE A 25 -1.24 4.31 -1.47
C PHE A 25 -2.68 4.23 -1.99
N LYS A 26 -3.30 5.37 -2.36
CA LYS A 26 -4.63 5.39 -2.97
C LYS A 26 -4.66 4.63 -4.31
N ALA A 27 -3.63 4.79 -5.13
CA ALA A 27 -3.51 4.07 -6.40
C ALA A 27 -3.33 2.55 -6.21
N MET A 28 -2.65 2.13 -5.13
CA MET A 28 -2.40 0.73 -4.83
C MET A 28 -3.63 -0.02 -4.29
N GLN A 29 -4.50 0.64 -3.53
CA GLN A 29 -5.69 0.03 -2.90
C GLN A 29 -6.57 -0.79 -3.87
N PRO A 30 -7.12 -0.22 -4.97
CA PRO A 30 -8.04 -0.95 -5.85
C PRO A 30 -7.36 -2.12 -6.57
N VAL A 31 -6.04 -2.04 -6.79
CA VAL A 31 -5.26 -3.10 -7.45
C VAL A 31 -5.06 -4.30 -6.53
N VAL A 32 -4.78 -4.05 -5.24
CA VAL A 32 -4.64 -5.12 -4.24
C VAL A 32 -5.98 -5.81 -3.98
N ASP A 33 -7.05 -5.03 -3.89
CA ASP A 33 -8.38 -5.58 -3.59
C ASP A 33 -8.90 -6.45 -4.74
N ARG A 34 -8.75 -6.00 -6.00
CA ARG A 34 -9.09 -6.81 -7.19
C ARG A 34 -8.35 -8.15 -7.26
N ILE A 35 -7.13 -8.21 -6.72
CA ILE A 35 -6.31 -9.44 -6.73
C ILE A 35 -6.66 -10.34 -5.55
N ALA A 36 -7.08 -9.76 -4.43
CA ALA A 36 -7.64 -10.49 -3.31
C ALA A 36 -8.99 -11.14 -3.66
N ASP A 37 -9.78 -10.52 -4.53
CA ASP A 37 -11.05 -11.08 -5.01
C ASP A 37 -10.86 -12.27 -5.97
N LYS A 38 -9.71 -12.34 -6.64
CA LYS A 38 -9.34 -13.46 -7.52
C LYS A 38 -8.68 -14.64 -6.78
N ASP A 39 -8.72 -14.65 -5.45
CA ASP A 39 -8.08 -15.63 -4.56
C ASP A 39 -6.56 -15.84 -4.74
N VAL A 40 -5.90 -14.99 -5.53
CA VAL A 40 -4.44 -15.00 -5.69
C VAL A 40 -3.74 -14.52 -4.41
N LEU A 41 -4.42 -13.71 -3.60
CA LEU A 41 -3.97 -13.25 -2.29
C LEU A 41 -5.10 -13.41 -1.28
N SER A 42 -4.83 -14.02 -0.13
CA SER A 42 -5.85 -14.08 0.92
C SER A 42 -6.27 -12.69 1.37
N LYS A 43 -7.58 -12.49 1.54
CA LYS A 43 -8.18 -11.20 1.96
C LYS A 43 -7.55 -10.66 3.25
N LYS A 44 -7.22 -11.56 4.19
CA LYS A 44 -6.51 -11.22 5.44
C LYS A 44 -5.10 -10.67 5.17
N LYS A 45 -4.36 -11.24 4.22
CA LYS A 45 -3.01 -10.75 3.86
C LYS A 45 -3.08 -9.40 3.16
N ALA A 46 -4.05 -9.19 2.27
CA ALA A 46 -4.33 -7.89 1.65
C ALA A 46 -4.64 -6.81 2.71
N ALA A 47 -5.55 -7.11 3.65
CA ALA A 47 -5.91 -6.20 4.74
C ALA A 47 -4.71 -5.88 5.64
N ARG A 48 -3.91 -6.88 6.04
CA ARG A 48 -2.69 -6.68 6.83
C ARG A 48 -1.69 -5.77 6.13
N LEU A 49 -1.49 -5.95 4.82
CA LEU A 49 -0.58 -5.12 4.05
C LEU A 49 -1.04 -3.66 4.01
N LYS A 50 -2.33 -3.41 3.72
CA LYS A 50 -2.92 -2.06 3.72
C LYS A 50 -2.75 -1.39 5.08
N SER A 51 -3.08 -2.10 6.16
CA SER A 51 -2.96 -1.57 7.54
C SER A 51 -1.52 -1.21 7.90
N ARG A 52 -0.56 -2.10 7.62
CA ARG A 52 0.87 -1.84 7.90
C ARG A 52 1.40 -0.64 7.14
N LEU A 53 1.08 -0.51 5.85
CA LEU A 53 1.53 0.62 5.05
C LEU A 53 0.90 1.94 5.52
N ASN A 54 -0.39 1.94 5.84
CA ASN A 54 -1.06 3.13 6.38
C ASN A 54 -0.42 3.59 7.70
N LYS A 55 -0.08 2.64 8.60
CA LYS A 55 0.63 2.97 9.86
C LYS A 55 1.98 3.64 9.60
N ARG A 56 2.73 3.17 8.59
CA ARG A 56 4.02 3.78 8.22
C ARG A 56 3.86 5.16 7.58
N ILE A 57 2.83 5.37 6.77
CA ILE A 57 2.53 6.68 6.19
C ILE A 57 2.15 7.67 7.29
N LYS A 58 1.27 7.27 8.22
CA LYS A 58 0.91 8.12 9.37
C LYS A 58 2.10 8.47 10.26
N ALA A 59 3.05 7.54 10.44
CA ALA A 59 4.26 7.79 11.19
C ALA A 59 5.22 8.80 10.53
N LEU A 60 5.05 9.11 9.23
CA LEU A 60 5.81 10.17 8.56
C LEU A 60 5.22 11.57 8.80
N ALA A 61 3.95 11.66 9.23
CA ALA A 61 3.26 12.91 9.53
C ALA A 61 3.21 13.22 11.03
N ALA A 62 3.85 12.39 11.86
CA ALA A 62 3.91 12.50 13.32
C ALA A 62 5.20 13.17 13.78
#